data_AF-A0A1H7B582-F1
#
_entry.id   AF-A0A1H7B582-F1
#
_cell.length_a   1.000
_cell.length_b   1.000
_cell.length_c   1.000
_cell.angle_alpha   90.00
_cell.angle_beta   90.00
_cell.angle_gamma   90.00
#
_symmetry.space_group_name_H-M   'P 1'
#
loop_
_entity.id
_entity.type
_entity.pdbx_description
1 polymer ?
#
loop_
_entity_poly.entity_id
_entity_poly.type
_entity_poly.pdbx_seq_one_letter_code
_entity_poly.pdbx_strand_id
1 'polypeptide(L)'
;MYLITESGLNDKAPYDPALLAFHHEGVEIRNPYLSPCGRFEVDPVAIYGFEEVWTGGDCRALDLALPDGCVLRLTNEDGLCIPDPDEWESVIIGRLSSNHEEIAWCVLGEVSPTTGR
;
A
#
# COMPACT_ATOMS: atom_id res chain seq x y z
N MET A 1 12.35 13.50 -15.42
CA MET A 1 11.38 13.86 -16.46
C MET A 1 10.09 13.16 -16.06
N TYR A 2 9.22 13.87 -15.36
CA TYR A 2 7.96 13.31 -14.85
C TYR A 2 6.91 13.53 -15.94
N LEU A 3 6.43 12.44 -16.54
CA LEU A 3 5.30 12.46 -17.44
C LEU A 3 4.05 12.61 -16.59
N ILE A 4 3.58 13.85 -16.46
CA ILE A 4 2.21 14.13 -16.02
C ILE A 4 1.38 13.90 -17.28
N THR A 5 0.72 12.74 -17.39
CA THR A 5 -0.26 12.51 -18.45
C THR A 5 -1.49 13.37 -18.16
N GLU A 6 -1.93 14.15 -19.15
CA GLU A 6 -3.04 15.13 -19.09
C GLU A 6 -4.44 14.52 -18.80
N SER A 7 -4.51 13.26 -18.36
CA SER A 7 -5.77 12.57 -18.02
C SER A 7 -6.07 12.53 -16.52
N GLY A 8 -5.16 12.96 -15.64
CA GLY A 8 -5.38 12.91 -14.19
C GLY A 8 -5.57 11.50 -13.60
N LEU A 9 -5.27 10.46 -14.38
CA LEU A 9 -5.12 9.09 -13.88
C LEU A 9 -3.64 8.88 -13.58
N ASN A 10 -3.32 8.60 -12.33
CA ASN A 10 -1.96 8.30 -11.92
C ASN A 10 -1.61 6.89 -12.41
N ASP A 11 -0.83 6.82 -13.48
CA ASP A 11 -0.30 5.57 -14.03
C ASP A 11 0.53 4.83 -12.97
N LYS A 12 0.49 3.49 -13.01
CA LYS A 12 1.32 2.57 -12.24
C LYS A 12 2.74 3.11 -12.09
N ALA A 13 3.15 3.44 -10.87
CA ALA A 13 4.49 3.93 -10.61
C ALA A 13 5.43 2.77 -10.21
N PRO A 14 6.72 2.79 -10.58
CA PRO A 14 7.69 1.91 -9.95
C PRO A 14 7.67 2.14 -8.43
N TYR A 15 7.80 1.08 -7.64
CA TYR A 15 7.76 1.19 -6.18
C TYR A 15 8.74 2.25 -5.67
N ASP A 16 8.19 3.30 -5.05
CA ASP A 16 8.97 4.35 -4.41
C ASP A 16 8.77 4.26 -2.89
N PRO A 17 9.79 3.88 -2.10
CA PRO A 17 9.68 3.81 -0.65
C PRO A 17 9.38 5.18 -0.02
N ALA A 18 9.75 6.30 -0.65
CA ALA A 18 9.40 7.62 -0.12
C ALA A 18 7.89 7.90 -0.20
N LEU A 19 7.18 7.19 -1.08
CA LEU A 19 5.74 7.32 -1.26
C LEU A 19 4.95 6.19 -0.60
N LEU A 20 5.38 4.94 -0.77
CA LEU A 20 4.61 3.75 -0.42
C LEU A 20 5.10 3.02 0.83
N ALA A 21 6.27 3.38 1.39
CA ALA A 21 6.70 2.85 2.68
C ALA A 21 6.17 3.73 3.82
N PHE A 22 5.99 3.12 4.99
CA PHE A 22 5.61 3.81 6.22
C PHE A 22 6.54 3.39 7.36
N HIS A 23 6.56 4.17 8.44
CA HIS A 23 7.38 3.84 9.60
C HIS A 23 6.51 3.27 10.70
N HIS A 24 6.89 2.09 11.21
CA HIS A 24 6.25 1.47 12.37
C HIS A 24 7.31 1.17 13.43
N GLU A 25 7.13 1.71 14.64
CA GLU A 25 8.10 1.59 15.75
C GLU A 25 9.56 1.94 15.37
N GLY A 26 9.74 2.90 14.46
CA GLY A 26 11.08 3.34 13.99
C GLY A 26 11.71 2.46 12.91
N VAL A 27 10.98 1.47 12.38
CA VAL A 27 11.39 0.64 11.24
C VAL A 27 10.62 1.05 9.99
N GLU A 28 11.32 1.19 8.86
CA GLU A 28 10.69 1.39 7.54
C GLU A 28 10.05 0.08 7.08
N ILE A 29 8.73 0.09 6.96
CA ILE A 29 7.93 -1.02 6.46
C ILE A 29 7.62 -0.76 4.99
N ARG A 30 8.11 -1.67 4.14
CA ARG A 30 7.87 -1.63 2.70
C ARG A 30 6.71 -2.49 2.26
N ASN A 31 6.50 -3.60 2.96
CA ASN A 31 5.44 -4.54 2.72
C ASN A 31 4.62 -4.73 4.01
N PRO A 32 3.35 -4.29 4.05
CA PRO A 32 2.47 -4.47 5.20
C PRO A 32 2.15 -5.92 5.56
N TYR A 33 2.35 -6.88 4.66
CA TYR A 33 2.12 -8.30 4.91
C TYR A 33 3.36 -9.01 5.45
N LEU A 34 4.49 -8.34 5.54
CA LEU A 34 5.71 -8.90 6.12
C LEU A 34 6.05 -8.18 7.41
N SER A 35 6.49 -8.95 8.41
CA SER A 35 7.05 -8.45 9.66
C SER A 35 8.08 -7.33 9.44
N PRO A 36 8.37 -6.48 10.45
CA PRO A 36 9.34 -5.38 10.31
C PRO A 36 10.75 -5.85 9.90
N CYS A 37 11.09 -7.10 10.19
CA CYS A 37 12.35 -7.72 9.79
C CYS A 37 12.31 -8.40 8.41
N GLY A 38 11.15 -8.40 7.74
CA GLY A 38 10.90 -8.95 6.41
C GLY A 38 10.96 -10.47 6.31
N ARG A 39 10.89 -11.19 7.44
CA ARG A 39 11.17 -12.65 7.50
C ARG A 39 9.94 -13.55 7.57
N PHE A 40 8.87 -13.02 8.12
CA PHE A 40 7.63 -13.76 8.37
C PHE A 40 6.45 -12.93 7.90
N GLU A 41 5.43 -13.61 7.41
CA GLU A 41 4.15 -13.02 7.05
C GLU A 41 3.39 -12.60 8.32
N VAL A 42 2.72 -11.46 8.24
CA VAL A 42 1.96 -10.87 9.34
C VAL A 42 0.66 -10.28 8.83
N ASP A 43 -0.30 -10.17 9.75
CA ASP A 43 -1.54 -9.48 9.48
C ASP A 43 -1.35 -7.96 9.62
N PRO A 44 -1.56 -7.16 8.55
CA PRO A 44 -1.35 -5.71 8.59
C PRO A 44 -2.33 -4.98 9.51
N VAL A 45 -3.53 -5.51 9.72
CA VAL A 45 -4.53 -4.93 10.64
C VAL A 45 -4.04 -5.10 12.07
N ALA A 46 -3.60 -6.30 12.44
CA ALA A 46 -3.16 -6.62 13.80
C ALA A 46 -1.79 -6.02 14.15
N ILE A 47 -0.85 -5.97 13.20
CA ILE A 47 0.52 -5.49 13.46
C ILE A 47 0.66 -3.99 13.18
N TYR A 48 0.18 -3.52 12.04
CA TYR A 48 0.44 -2.15 11.57
C TYR A 48 -0.72 -1.18 11.83
N GLY A 49 -1.89 -1.69 12.22
CA GLY A 49 -3.06 -0.88 12.53
C GLY A 49 -3.81 -0.40 11.30
N PHE A 50 -3.76 -1.15 10.19
CA PHE A 50 -4.66 -0.91 9.06
C PHE A 50 -6.12 -1.09 9.49
N GLU A 51 -7.02 -0.31 8.92
CA GLU A 51 -8.45 -0.34 9.22
C GLU A 51 -9.25 -0.71 7.96
N GLU A 52 -10.27 -1.56 8.11
CA GLU A 52 -11.19 -1.86 7.02
C GLU A 52 -12.08 -0.65 6.71
N VAL A 53 -12.02 -0.18 5.46
CA VAL A 53 -12.85 0.93 4.95
C VAL A 53 -13.74 0.45 3.82
N TRP A 54 -14.91 1.08 3.68
CA TRP A 54 -15.82 0.77 2.58
C TRP A 54 -15.43 1.59 1.33
N THR A 55 -15.11 0.90 0.24
CA THR A 55 -14.80 1.51 -1.06
C THR A 55 -16.03 1.66 -1.95
N GLY A 56 -17.14 0.98 -1.60
CA GLY A 56 -18.42 1.03 -2.29
C GLY A 56 -18.77 -0.29 -2.98
N GLY A 57 -20.05 -0.48 -3.32
CA GLY A 57 -20.51 -1.67 -4.06
C GLY A 57 -20.21 -2.99 -3.35
N ASP A 58 -20.45 -3.05 -2.04
CA ASP A 58 -20.11 -4.18 -1.15
C ASP A 58 -18.61 -4.49 -0.98
N CYS A 59 -17.72 -3.75 -1.65
CA CYS A 59 -16.28 -3.89 -1.47
C CYS A 59 -15.72 -3.00 -0.36
N ARG A 60 -14.62 -3.49 0.20
CA ARG A 60 -13.84 -2.87 1.27
C ARG A 60 -12.38 -2.80 0.88
N ALA A 61 -11.59 -1.98 1.53
CA ALA A 61 -10.14 -1.95 1.42
C ALA A 61 -9.53 -1.80 2.81
N LEU A 62 -8.21 -1.90 2.92
CA LEU A 62 -7.50 -1.63 4.16
C LEU A 62 -6.79 -0.28 4.06
N ASP A 63 -7.12 0.66 4.95
CA ASP A 63 -6.51 1.98 4.99
C ASP A 63 -5.62 2.15 6.21
N LEU A 64 -4.49 2.81 6.02
CA LEU A 64 -3.62 3.29 7.09
C LEU A 64 -3.44 4.80 6.94
N ALA A 65 -3.92 5.56 7.92
CA ALA A 65 -3.71 7.00 7.96
C ALA A 65 -2.25 7.31 8.30
N LEU A 66 -1.60 8.12 7.45
CA LEU A 66 -0.25 8.61 7.65
C LEU A 66 -0.25 9.94 8.42
N PRO A 67 0.81 10.26 9.17
CA PRO A 67 0.90 11.51 9.95
C PRO A 67 0.89 12.78 9.09
N ASP A 68 1.21 12.68 7.79
CA ASP A 68 1.12 13.79 6.83
C ASP A 68 -0.30 14.03 6.29
N GLY A 69 -1.29 13.23 6.71
CA GLY A 69 -2.68 13.32 6.27
C GLY A 69 -2.99 12.58 4.97
N CYS A 70 -1.99 11.96 4.34
CA CYS A 70 -2.21 10.95 3.30
C CYS A 70 -2.69 9.63 3.91
N VAL A 71 -3.15 8.74 3.04
CA VAL A 71 -3.60 7.39 3.41
C VAL A 71 -2.88 6.37 2.54
N LEU A 72 -2.40 5.28 3.14
CA LEU A 72 -2.02 4.09 2.39
C LEU A 72 -3.21 3.15 2.31
N ARG A 73 -3.55 2.68 1.12
CA ARG A 73 -4.64 1.75 0.87
C ARG A 73 -4.11 0.45 0.30
N LEU A 74 -4.60 -0.66 0.83
CA LEU A 74 -4.36 -2.01 0.29
C LEU A 74 -5.64 -2.56 -0.32
N THR A 75 -5.53 -3.02 -1.54
CA THR A 75 -6.61 -3.63 -2.31
C THR A 75 -6.12 -4.90 -2.99
N ASN A 76 -7.03 -5.79 -3.35
CA ASN A 76 -6.76 -6.92 -4.25
C ASN A 76 -6.27 -6.43 -5.63
N GLU A 77 -5.94 -7.37 -6.52
CA GLU A 77 -5.44 -7.07 -7.88
C GLU A 77 -6.42 -6.24 -8.73
N ASP A 78 -7.72 -6.31 -8.45
CA ASP A 78 -8.74 -5.50 -9.13
C ASP A 78 -8.76 -4.04 -8.64
N GLY A 79 -8.07 -3.71 -7.54
CA GLY A 79 -8.04 -2.36 -6.97
C GLY A 79 -9.30 -1.97 -6.20
N LEU A 80 -10.18 -2.94 -5.89
CA LEU A 80 -11.54 -2.63 -5.41
C LEU A 80 -11.83 -3.19 -4.03
N CYS A 81 -11.34 -4.39 -3.72
CA CYS A 81 -11.80 -5.18 -2.59
C CYS A 81 -10.63 -5.55 -1.65
N ILE A 82 -10.94 -6.08 -0.46
CA ILE A 82 -9.91 -6.43 0.52
C ILE A 82 -9.04 -7.53 -0.10
N PRO A 83 -7.71 -7.36 -0.09
CA PRO A 83 -6.80 -8.39 -0.54
C PRO A 83 -6.87 -9.66 0.31
N ASP A 84 -6.73 -10.82 -0.34
CA ASP A 84 -6.53 -12.07 0.38
C ASP A 84 -5.12 -12.09 1.01
N PRO A 85 -4.99 -12.32 2.32
CA PRO A 85 -3.69 -12.31 2.99
C PRO A 85 -2.75 -13.42 2.50
N ASP A 86 -3.28 -14.53 2.00
CA ASP A 86 -2.48 -15.64 1.44
C ASP A 86 -1.98 -15.33 0.01
N GLU A 87 -2.53 -14.31 -0.65
CA GLU A 87 -2.15 -13.87 -2.02
C GLU A 87 -1.55 -12.46 -2.01
N TRP A 88 -0.80 -12.11 -0.95
CA TRP A 88 -0.27 -10.76 -0.77
C TRP A 88 0.62 -10.26 -1.92
N GLU A 89 1.21 -11.16 -2.71
CA GLU A 89 2.05 -10.83 -3.86
C GLU A 89 1.28 -10.09 -4.97
N SER A 90 -0.03 -10.33 -5.10
CA SER A 90 -0.88 -9.67 -6.10
C SER A 90 -1.56 -8.40 -5.57
N VAL A 91 -1.30 -8.04 -4.32
CA VAL A 91 -1.96 -6.92 -3.63
C VAL A 91 -1.42 -5.61 -4.13
N ILE A 92 -2.33 -4.67 -4.34
CA ILE A 92 -2.00 -3.31 -4.72
C ILE A 92 -1.87 -2.48 -3.44
N ILE A 93 -0.72 -1.82 -3.27
CA ILE A 93 -0.54 -0.75 -2.31
C ILE A 93 -0.60 0.60 -3.03
N GLY A 94 -1.56 1.44 -2.64
CA GLY A 94 -1.74 2.79 -3.15
C GLY A 94 -1.52 3.83 -2.05
N ARG A 95 -0.98 4.99 -2.40
CA ARG A 95 -1.01 6.19 -1.56
C ARG A 95 -2.03 7.16 -2.12
N LEU A 96 -2.92 7.60 -1.24
CA LEU A 96 -3.94 8.59 -1.53
C LEU A 96 -3.64 9.88 -0.77
N SER A 97 -3.97 11.02 -1.37
CA SER A 97 -3.95 12.32 -0.73
C SER A 97 -5.02 12.42 0.35
N SER A 98 -5.01 13.50 1.14
CA SER A 98 -6.07 13.81 2.11
C SER A 98 -7.46 13.94 1.48
N ASN A 99 -7.55 14.13 0.16
CA ASN A 99 -8.81 14.20 -0.59
C ASN A 99 -9.23 12.84 -1.17
N HIS A 100 -8.52 11.75 -0.84
CA HIS A 100 -8.68 10.42 -1.44
C HIS A 100 -8.38 10.39 -2.95
N GLU A 101 -7.55 11.32 -3.44
CA GLU A 101 -7.02 11.27 -4.81
C GLU A 101 -5.79 10.37 -4.81
N GLU A 102 -5.73 9.41 -5.73
CA GLU A 102 -4.55 8.54 -5.87
C GLU A 102 -3.32 9.37 -6.23
N ILE A 103 -2.20 9.13 -5.54
CA ILE A 103 -0.90 9.78 -5.78
C ILE A 103 0.05 8.82 -6.47
N ALA A 104 0.10 7.57 -6.00
CA ALA A 104 0.96 6.51 -6.54
C ALA A 104 0.41 5.16 -6.12
N TRP A 105 0.66 4.12 -6.92
CA TRP A 105 0.35 2.74 -6.54
C TRP A 105 1.33 1.75 -7.16
N CYS A 106 1.48 0.59 -6.53
CA CYS A 106 2.33 -0.50 -6.97
C CYS A 106 1.78 -1.85 -6.49
N VAL A 107 2.17 -2.94 -7.15
CA VAL A 107 1.87 -4.31 -6.71
C VAL A 107 2.94 -4.78 -5.71
N LEU A 108 2.54 -5.35 -4.58
CA LEU A 108 3.43 -5.75 -3.50
C LEU A 108 4.43 -6.84 -3.92
N GLY A 109 4.06 -7.76 -4.82
CA GLY A 109 4.99 -8.75 -5.38
C GLY A 109 6.12 -8.15 -6.22
N GLU A 110 5.97 -6.90 -6.68
CA GLU A 110 7.05 -6.17 -7.37
C GLU A 110 7.98 -5.45 -6.38
N VAL A 111 7.61 -5.38 -5.10
CA VAL A 111 8.41 -4.78 -4.03
C VAL A 111 9.50 -5.75 -3.65
N SER A 112 10.74 -5.43 -4.04
CA SER A 112 11.89 -6.23 -3.62
C SER A 112 11.98 -6.23 -2.09
N PRO A 113 11.94 -7.40 -1.41
CA PRO A 113 12.29 -7.46 -0.01
C PRO A 113 13.74 -7.00 0.07
N THR A 114 13.97 -5.97 0.87
CA THR A 114 15.23 -5.22 0.99
C THR A 114 16.43 -6.14 0.76
N THR A 115 17.20 -5.89 -0.30
CA THR A 115 18.44 -6.62 -0.58
C THR A 115 19.38 -6.38 0.59
N GLY A 116 19.37 -7.30 1.56
CA GLY A 116 20.39 -7.37 2.60
C GLY A 116 21.73 -7.57 1.91
N ARG A 117 22.58 -6.56 2.00
CA ARG A 117 23.99 -6.66 1.69
C ARG A 117 24.74 -7.24 2.88
#